data_AF-A0A969EX00-F1
#
_entry.id   AF-A0A969EX00-F1
#
_cell.length_a   1.000
_cell.length_b   1.000
_cell.length_c   1.000
_cell.angle_alpha   90.00
_cell.angle_beta   90.00
_cell.angle_gamma   90.00
#
_symmetry.space_group_name_H-M   'P 1'
#
loop_
_entity.id
_entity.type
_entity.pdbx_description
1 polymer ?
#
loop_
_entity_poly.entity_id
_entity_poly.type
_entity_poly.pdbx_seq_one_letter_code
_entity_poly.pdbx_strand_id
1 'polypeptide(L)' 'MYLEDLQTIADLPLGIEVIKLVVEPKRQAKASARQLVQRVSQDANSPQMAQKLLGLIETILSREEIIDRFSAQN' A
#
# COMPACT_ATOMS: atom_id res chain seq x y z
N MET A 1 15.78 2.11 -12.80
CA MET A 1 14.74 1.08 -12.63
C MET A 1 13.49 1.82 -12.20
N TYR A 2 12.46 1.83 -13.04
CA TYR A 2 11.21 2.52 -12.74
C TYR A 2 10.32 1.62 -11.88
N LEU A 3 9.45 2.20 -11.06
CA LEU A 3 8.63 1.44 -10.12
C LEU A 3 7.66 0.47 -10.84
N GLU A 4 7.31 0.80 -12.08
CA GLU A 4 6.49 0.01 -13.01
C GLU A 4 7.19 -1.24 -13.56
N ASP A 5 8.53 -1.32 -13.46
CA ASP A 5 9.34 -2.47 -13.89
C ASP A 5 9.35 -3.62 -12.86
N LEU A 6 8.77 -3.42 -11.66
CA LEU A 6 8.79 -4.39 -10.57
C LEU A 6 7.68 -5.45 -10.74
N GLN A 7 8.05 -6.55 -11.40
CA GLN A 7 7.26 -7.77 -11.60
C GLN A 7 6.74 -8.37 -10.26
N THR A 8 5.56 -8.99 -10.35
CA THR A 8 4.86 -9.89 -9.38
C THR A 8 4.87 -9.51 -7.89
N ILE A 9 3.68 -9.19 -7.41
CA ILE A 9 3.28 -8.67 -6.08
C ILE A 9 3.75 -9.50 -4.86
N ALA A 10 4.32 -10.69 -5.05
CA ALA A 10 4.61 -11.63 -3.96
C ALA A 10 6.05 -11.62 -3.42
N ASP A 11 7.03 -11.05 -4.15
CA ASP A 11 8.47 -11.18 -3.82
C ASP A 11 9.17 -9.85 -3.51
N LEU A 12 8.44 -8.73 -3.47
CA LEU A 12 9.06 -7.46 -3.18
C LEU A 12 9.24 -7.28 -1.65
N PRO A 13 10.32 -6.62 -1.21
CA PRO A 13 10.45 -6.22 0.19
C PRO A 13 9.25 -5.38 0.62
N LEU A 14 8.75 -5.57 1.85
CA LEU A 14 7.52 -4.93 2.35
C LEU A 14 7.53 -3.40 2.15
N GLY A 15 8.68 -2.74 2.35
CA GLY A 15 8.82 -1.30 2.12
C GLY A 15 8.63 -0.88 0.67
N ILE A 16 9.05 -1.70 -0.30
CA ILE A 16 8.88 -1.44 -1.73
C ILE A 16 7.42 -1.65 -2.14
N GLU A 17 6.74 -2.65 -1.57
CA GLU A 17 5.31 -2.87 -1.80
C GLU A 17 4.45 -1.72 -1.29
N VAL A 18 4.80 -1.11 -0.14
CA VAL A 18 4.14 0.12 0.34
C VAL A 18 4.30 1.27 -0.65
N ILE A 19 5.49 1.45 -1.23
CA ILE A 19 5.72 2.52 -2.22
C ILE A 19 4.92 2.25 -3.50
N LYS A 20 4.81 0.98 -3.91
CA LYS A 20 4.04 0.59 -5.09
C LYS A 20 2.55 0.96 -4.97
N LEU A 21 1.98 0.89 -3.77
CA LEU A 21 0.61 1.35 -3.51
C LEU A 21 0.38 2.84 -3.82
N VAL A 22 1.41 3.68 -3.81
CA VAL A 22 1.31 5.12 -4.09
C VAL A 22 1.09 5.40 -5.58
N VAL A 23 1.62 4.55 -6.46
CA VAL A 23 1.57 4.73 -7.91
C VAL A 23 0.60 3.76 -8.60
N GLU A 24 0.11 2.75 -7.89
CA GLU A 24 -0.84 1.78 -8.42
C GLU A 24 -2.21 2.44 -8.72
N PRO A 25 -2.90 2.00 -9.80
CA PRO A 25 -4.26 2.44 -10.05
C PRO A 25 -5.16 2.11 -8.86
N LYS A 26 -5.99 3.06 -8.44
CA LYS A 26 -6.85 2.95 -7.26
C LYS A 26 -7.70 1.67 -7.16
N ARG A 27 -8.16 1.14 -8.29
CA ARG A 27 -8.92 -0.13 -8.33
C ARG A 27 -8.06 -1.33 -7.91
N GLN A 28 -6.76 -1.29 -8.18
CA GLN A 28 -5.78 -2.32 -7.83
C GLN A 28 -5.21 -2.07 -6.43
N ALA A 29 -4.93 -0.81 -6.07
CA ALA A 29 -4.36 -0.43 -4.78
C ALA A 29 -5.15 -0.98 -3.58
N LYS A 30 -6.48 -1.01 -3.64
CA LYS A 30 -7.31 -1.61 -2.57
C LYS A 30 -7.10 -3.12 -2.42
N ALA A 31 -6.93 -3.85 -3.53
CA ALA A 31 -6.69 -5.28 -3.50
C ALA A 31 -5.26 -5.58 -3.02
N SER A 32 -4.27 -4.87 -3.56
CA SER A 32 -2.86 -4.96 -3.17
C SER A 32 -2.65 -4.63 -1.69
N ALA A 33 -3.31 -3.57 -1.19
CA ALA A 33 -3.20 -3.18 0.21
C ALA A 33 -3.73 -4.24 1.18
N ARG A 34 -4.81 -4.95 0.82
CA ARG A 34 -5.33 -6.06 1.64
C ARG A 34 -4.31 -7.19 1.77
N GLN A 35 -3.66 -7.55 0.66
CA GLN A 35 -2.62 -8.58 0.65
C GLN A 35 -1.38 -8.13 1.44
N LEU A 36 -0.99 -6.86 1.30
CA LEU A 36 0.15 -6.29 2.00
C LEU A 36 -0.08 -6.21 3.51
N VAL A 37 -1.28 -5.80 3.96
CA VAL A 37 -1.66 -5.83 5.38
C VAL A 37 -1.51 -7.23 5.96
N GLN A 38 -2.00 -8.25 5.25
CA GLN A 38 -1.87 -9.63 5.71
C GLN A 38 -0.41 -10.06 5.87
N ARG A 39 0.47 -9.70 4.94
CA ARG A 39 1.90 -10.01 5.00
C ARG A 39 2.63 -9.24 6.10
N VAL A 40 2.36 -7.95 6.24
CA VAL A 40 2.95 -7.11 7.29
C VAL A 40 2.51 -7.58 8.69
N SER A 41 1.26 -7.97 8.86
CA SER A 41 0.75 -8.52 10.13
C SER A 41 1.34 -9.89 10.49
N GLN A 42 1.84 -10.64 9.52
CA GLN A 42 2.51 -11.93 9.74
C GLN A 42 4.01 -11.80 10.00
N ASP A 43 4.60 -10.62 9.79
CA ASP A 43 6.02 -10.36 10.09
C ASP A 43 6.23 -10.11 11.60
N ALA A 44 6.35 -11.21 12.34
CA ALA A 44 6.55 -11.20 13.79
C ALA A 44 7.96 -10.76 14.23
N ASN A 45 8.91 -10.67 13.29
CA ASN A 45 10.32 -10.39 13.61
C ASN A 45 10.55 -8.90 13.94
N SER A 46 9.66 -8.01 13.52
CA SER A 46 9.76 -6.59 13.82
C SER A 46 8.40 -5.92 14.04
N PRO A 47 7.80 -6.08 15.24
CA PRO A 47 6.48 -5.54 15.55
C PRO A 47 6.38 -4.02 15.37
N GLN A 48 7.45 -3.26 15.71
CA GLN A 48 7.45 -1.81 15.52
C GLN A 48 7.50 -1.42 14.04
N MET A 49 8.21 -2.18 13.21
CA MET A 49 8.26 -1.94 11.76
C MET A 49 6.91 -2.29 11.13
N ALA A 50 6.30 -3.40 11.54
CA ALA A 50 4.97 -3.80 11.08
C ALA A 50 3.93 -2.70 11.37
N GLN A 51 3.89 -2.15 12.58
CA GLN A 51 2.99 -1.05 12.93
C GLN A 51 3.23 0.21 12.07
N LYS A 52 4.49 0.58 11.80
CA LYS A 52 4.81 1.71 10.93
C LYS A 52 4.31 1.50 9.51
N LEU A 53 4.54 0.31 8.95
CA LEU A 53 4.10 -0.03 7.60
C LEU A 53 2.57 -0.05 7.50
N LEU A 54 1.86 -0.58 8.51
CA LEU A 54 0.39 -0.54 8.56
C LEU A 54 -0.14 0.89 8.56
N GLY A 55 0.45 1.81 9.36
CA GLY A 55 0.05 3.22 9.36
C GLY A 55 0.29 3.94 8.03
N LEU A 56 1.36 3.58 7.31
CA LEU A 56 1.60 4.10 5.96
C LEU A 56 0.56 3.59 4.97
N ILE A 57 0.22 2.30 5.01
CA ILE A 57 -0.82 1.71 4.16
C ILE A 57 -2.17 2.39 4.40
N GLU A 58 -2.54 2.61 5.66
CA GLU A 58 -3.77 3.32 6.03
C GLU A 58 -3.80 4.76 5.51
N THR A 59 -2.68 5.48 5.65
CA THR A 59 -2.56 6.87 5.16
C THR A 59 -2.72 6.94 3.64
N ILE A 60 -2.11 6.02 2.89
CA ILE A 60 -2.21 5.95 1.43
C ILE A 60 -3.66 5.71 1.01
N LEU A 61 -4.35 4.76 1.64
CA LEU A 61 -5.74 4.45 1.33
C LEU A 61 -6.70 5.60 1.68
N SER A 62 -6.44 6.30 2.79
CA SER A 62 -7.26 7.43 3.24
C SER A 62 -7.11 8.65 2.33
N ARG A 63 -5.91 8.90 1.80
CA ARG A 63 -5.66 9.97 0.82
C ARG A 63 -6.51 9.77 -0.44
N GLU A 64 -6.60 8.54 -0.94
CA GLU A 64 -7.39 8.23 -2.13
C GLU A 64 -8.89 8.47 -1.92
N GLU A 65 -9.43 8.21 -0.71
CA GLU A 65 -10.83 8.54 -0.38
C GLU A 65 -11.10 10.04 -0.29
N ILE A 66 -10.14 10.83 0.21
CA ILE A 66 -10.28 12.28 0.32
C ILE A 66 -10.36 12.89 -1.08
N ILE A 67 -9.50 12.47 -2.01
CA ILE A 67 -9.48 12.98 -3.40
C ILE A 67 -10.80 12.69 -4.12
N ASP A 68 -11.38 11.50 -3.92
CA ASP A 68 -12.69 11.17 -4.49
C ASP A 68 -13.80 12.09 -3.99
N ARG A 69 -13.84 12.33 -2.67
CA ARG A 69 -14.90 13.13 -2.04
C ARG A 69 -14.88 14.57 -2.52
N PHE A 70 -13.69 15.11 -2.81
CA PHE A 70 -13.55 16.44 -3.41
C PHE A 70 -13.90 16.48 -4.90
N SER A 71 -13.59 15.40 -5.64
CA SER A 71 -13.91 15.29 -7.07
C SER A 71 -15.40 15.10 -7.34
N ALA A 72 -16.14 14.49 -6.40
CA ALA A 72 -17.59 14.29 -6.51
C ALA A 72 -18.43 15.51 -6.08
N GLN A 73 -17.80 16.54 -5.51
CA GLN A 73 -18.46 17.76 -5.02
C GLN A 73 -18.31 18.97 -5.96
N ASN A 74 -17.57 18.84 -7.07
CA ASN A 74 -17.44 19.84 -8.13
C ASN A 74 -17.92 19.27 -9.47
#